data_AF-A0A2H5FNC1-F1
#
_entry.id   AF-A0A2H5FNC1-F1
#
_cell.length_a   1.000
_cell.length_b   1.000
_cell.length_c   1.000
_cell.angle_alpha   90.00
_cell.angle_beta   90.00
_cell.angle_gamma   90.00
#
_symmetry.space_group_name_H-M   'P 1'
#
loop_
_entity.id
_entity.type
_entity.pdbx_description
1 polymer ?
#
loop_
_entity_poly.entity_id
_entity_poly.type
_entity_poly.pdbx_seq_one_letter_code
_entity_poly.pdbx_strand_id
1 'polypeptide(L)'
;MYKKIAQTVLFACTLVLSPVVLAHSCGCGEGLKHMVSSLKLDDNQKAKIKPILEQLASTIKNDASQMKDLDQQLQQQAESANMDQATVDSLIDKKTKVIGDMMKAKVTAKNQIYAVLNPQQKTELQNKMKKMEEKMADQFKSCHDDE
;
A
#
# COMPACT_ATOMS: atom_id res chain seq x y z
N MET A 1 -35.49 25.83 -41.32
CA MET A 1 -35.94 25.24 -40.05
C MET A 1 -35.29 23.87 -39.93
N TYR A 2 -34.39 23.73 -38.95
CA TYR A 2 -33.57 22.54 -38.65
C TYR A 2 -34.38 21.33 -38.21
N LYS A 3 -33.91 20.11 -38.55
CA LYS A 3 -33.94 18.84 -37.77
C LYS A 3 -33.89 17.65 -38.76
N LYS A 4 -33.06 16.61 -38.65
CA LYS A 4 -32.04 16.18 -37.67
C LYS A 4 -30.96 15.41 -38.44
N ILE A 5 -29.69 15.72 -38.22
CA ILE A 5 -28.57 14.87 -38.66
C ILE A 5 -28.38 13.81 -37.58
N ALA A 6 -28.49 12.54 -37.97
CA ALA A 6 -28.17 11.40 -37.12
C ALA A 6 -26.65 11.38 -36.88
N GLN A 7 -26.24 11.63 -35.64
CA GLN A 7 -24.86 11.44 -35.21
C GLN A 7 -24.79 10.17 -34.37
N THR A 8 -24.28 9.12 -34.99
CA THR A 8 -23.83 7.90 -34.32
C THR A 8 -22.53 8.22 -33.60
N VAL A 9 -22.56 8.37 -32.27
CA VAL A 9 -21.35 8.47 -31.45
C VAL A 9 -20.85 7.05 -31.21
N LEU A 10 -19.83 6.65 -31.97
CA LEU A 10 -19.07 5.42 -31.73
C LEU A 10 -18.18 5.67 -30.50
N PHE A 11 -18.59 5.18 -29.34
CA PHE A 11 -17.80 5.27 -28.11
C PHE A 11 -16.74 4.16 -28.13
N ALA A 12 -15.55 4.47 -28.66
CA ALA A 12 -14.40 3.59 -28.56
C ALA A 12 -13.83 3.65 -27.13
N CYS A 13 -14.32 2.78 -26.25
CA CYS A 13 -13.68 2.53 -24.96
C CYS A 13 -12.36 1.78 -25.21
N THR A 14 -11.26 2.53 -25.36
CA THR A 14 -9.92 1.97 -25.22
C THR A 14 -9.73 1.59 -23.75
N LEU A 15 -9.90 0.30 -23.45
CA LEU A 15 -9.50 -0.28 -22.17
C LEU A 15 -7.97 -0.26 -22.10
N VAL A 16 -7.42 0.86 -21.60
CA VAL A 16 -6.05 0.89 -21.10
C VAL A 16 -6.05 0.04 -19.82
N LEU A 17 -5.69 -1.24 -19.97
CA LEU A 17 -5.32 -2.11 -18.86
C LEU A 17 -4.12 -1.46 -18.16
N SER A 18 -4.42 -0.67 -17.13
CA SER A 18 -3.40 -0.13 -16.23
C SER A 18 -2.83 -1.32 -15.44
N PRO A 19 -1.51 -1.50 -15.35
CA PRO A 19 -0.89 -2.64 -14.67
C PRO A 19 -0.98 -2.58 -13.12
N VAL A 20 -2.04 -1.99 -12.56
CA VAL A 20 -2.19 -1.76 -11.12
C VAL A 20 -2.49 -3.04 -10.32
N VAL A 21 -2.71 -4.19 -10.98
CA VAL A 21 -3.32 -5.36 -10.33
C VAL A 21 -2.32 -6.31 -9.66
N LEU A 22 -1.00 -6.16 -9.84
CA LEU A 22 -0.02 -7.09 -9.23
C LEU A 22 1.09 -6.36 -8.45
N ALA A 23 0.71 -5.59 -7.44
CA ALA A 23 1.59 -5.25 -6.31
C ALA A 23 1.40 -6.27 -5.16
N HIS A 24 1.42 -7.56 -5.46
CA HIS A 24 1.42 -8.63 -4.46
C HIS A 24 2.79 -9.32 -4.45
N SER A 25 3.82 -8.61 -3.97
CA SER A 25 5.11 -9.21 -3.65
C SER A 25 5.86 -8.36 -2.60
N CYS A 26 5.86 -8.88 -1.38
CA CYS A 26 6.93 -8.88 -0.39
C CYS A 26 7.92 -7.69 -0.31
N GLY A 27 7.78 -6.89 0.75
CA GLY A 27 8.73 -7.03 1.87
C GLY A 27 10.13 -6.44 1.78
N CYS A 28 10.52 -5.69 0.74
CA CYS A 28 11.85 -5.08 0.65
C CYS A 28 11.79 -3.56 0.60
N GLY A 29 11.45 -2.95 1.74
CA GLY A 29 11.52 -1.51 1.92
C GLY A 29 11.90 -1.18 3.35
N GLU A 30 12.79 -0.19 3.50
CA GLU A 30 13.18 0.35 4.79
C GLU A 30 11.93 0.94 5.50
N GLY A 31 11.36 0.24 6.47
CA GLY A 31 10.07 0.65 7.06
C GLY A 31 10.09 2.08 7.64
N LEU A 32 8.91 2.70 7.78
CA LEU A 32 8.76 4.08 8.30
C LEU A 32 9.56 4.33 9.60
N LYS A 33 9.62 3.33 10.49
CA LYS A 33 10.43 3.36 11.71
C LYS A 33 11.90 3.63 11.43
N HIS A 34 12.50 2.94 10.46
CA HIS A 34 13.92 3.09 10.15
C HIS A 34 14.20 4.45 9.51
N MET A 35 13.36 4.88 8.55
CA MET A 35 13.49 6.23 7.96
C MET A 35 13.46 7.32 9.04
N VAL A 36 12.50 7.26 9.96
CA VAL A 36 12.32 8.28 11.00
C VAL A 36 13.43 8.20 12.05
N SER A 37 13.88 7.00 12.44
CA SER A 37 14.98 6.83 13.39
C SER A 37 16.32 7.31 12.85
N SER A 38 16.48 7.38 11.52
CA SER A 38 17.68 7.91 10.87
C SER A 38 17.72 9.44 10.80
N LEU A 39 16.62 10.13 11.14
CA LEU A 39 16.58 11.59 11.23
C LEU A 39 17.30 12.05 12.49
N LYS A 40 17.91 13.24 12.44
CA LYS A 40 18.49 13.89 13.61
C LYS A 40 17.38 14.44 14.52
N LEU A 41 16.73 13.59 15.29
CA LEU A 41 15.65 13.93 16.22
C LEU A 41 16.20 14.37 17.59
N ASP A 42 15.63 15.42 18.17
CA ASP A 42 15.85 15.74 19.58
C ASP A 42 15.04 14.82 20.51
N ASP A 43 15.30 14.89 21.81
CA ASP A 43 14.69 13.97 22.79
C ASP A 43 13.18 14.18 22.97
N ASN A 44 12.69 15.42 22.81
CA ASN A 44 11.26 15.71 22.84
C ASN A 44 10.55 15.12 21.61
N GLN A 45 11.17 15.22 20.44
CA GLN A 45 10.67 14.62 19.21
C GLN A 45 10.65 13.10 19.30
N LYS A 46 11.72 12.48 19.80
CA LYS A 46 11.78 11.03 20.04
C LYS A 46 10.66 10.57 20.98
N ALA A 47 10.45 11.28 22.09
CA ALA A 47 9.41 10.96 23.07
C ALA A 47 8.00 10.99 22.44
N LYS A 48 7.73 11.93 21.54
CA LYS A 48 6.44 12.03 20.82
C LYS A 48 6.28 10.99 19.71
N ILE A 49 7.38 10.68 19.01
CA ILE A 49 7.37 9.79 17.84
C ILE A 49 7.32 8.30 18.23
N LYS A 50 8.00 7.93 19.32
CA LYS A 50 8.07 6.55 19.79
C LYS A 50 6.69 5.87 19.92
N PRO A 51 5.70 6.42 20.64
CA PRO A 51 4.39 5.79 20.78
C PRO A 51 3.65 5.68 19.44
N ILE A 52 3.84 6.62 18.50
CA ILE A 52 3.25 6.55 17.15
C ILE A 52 3.81 5.34 16.39
N LEU A 53 5.13 5.13 16.45
CA LEU A 53 5.78 4.00 15.79
C LEU A 53 5.44 2.65 16.45
N GLU A 54 5.30 2.61 17.77
CA GLU A 54 4.88 1.42 18.51
C GLU A 54 3.44 1.03 18.17
N GLN A 55 2.53 2.01 18.15
CA GLN A 55 1.14 1.79 17.73
C GLN A 55 1.07 1.28 16.29
N LEU A 56 1.81 1.92 15.36
CA LEU A 56 1.87 1.47 13.98
C LEU A 56 2.41 0.05 13.86
N ALA A 57 3.49 -0.28 14.58
CA ALA A 57 4.06 -1.63 14.56
C ALA A 57 3.07 -2.68 15.06
N SER A 58 2.33 -2.36 16.13
CA SER A 58 1.28 -3.24 16.67
C SER A 58 0.15 -3.47 15.65
N THR A 59 -0.37 -2.39 15.05
CA THR A 59 -1.41 -2.48 14.02
C THR A 59 -0.94 -3.32 12.82
N ILE A 60 0.24 -3.02 12.28
CA ILE A 60 0.77 -3.75 11.12
C ILE A 60 1.03 -5.23 11.44
N LYS A 61 1.49 -5.56 12.66
CA LYS A 61 1.66 -6.96 13.09
C LYS A 61 0.32 -7.70 13.14
N ASN A 62 -0.71 -7.08 13.69
CA ASN A 62 -2.05 -7.65 13.75
C ASN A 62 -2.64 -7.87 12.35
N ASP A 63 -2.53 -6.86 11.49
CA ASP A 63 -3.03 -6.91 10.11
C ASP A 63 -2.29 -7.97 9.28
N ALA A 64 -0.96 -8.09 9.45
CA ALA A 64 -0.17 -9.15 8.81
C ALA A 64 -0.60 -10.56 9.26
N SER A 65 -0.98 -10.72 10.53
CA SER A 65 -1.53 -12.00 11.02
C SER A 65 -2.87 -12.33 10.36
N GLN A 66 -3.75 -11.34 10.21
CA GLN A 66 -5.04 -11.52 9.53
C GLN A 66 -4.85 -11.82 8.04
N MET A 67 -3.92 -11.13 7.37
CA MET A 67 -3.59 -11.40 5.97
C MET A 67 -3.13 -12.85 5.78
N LYS A 68 -2.22 -13.33 6.63
CA LYS A 68 -1.75 -14.72 6.56
C LYS A 68 -2.88 -15.73 6.69
N ASP A 69 -3.79 -15.52 7.64
CA ASP A 69 -4.95 -16.39 7.85
C ASP A 69 -5.89 -16.38 6.64
N LEU A 70 -6.18 -15.20 6.07
CA LEU A 70 -6.97 -15.06 4.84
C LEU A 70 -6.31 -15.75 3.64
N ASP A 71 -4.98 -15.63 3.50
CA ASP A 71 -4.22 -16.28 2.44
C ASP A 71 -4.29 -17.82 2.56
N GLN A 72 -4.25 -18.35 3.77
CA GLN A 72 -4.43 -19.79 4.02
C GLN A 72 -5.84 -20.26 3.63
N GLN A 73 -6.88 -19.50 3.97
CA GLN A 73 -8.26 -19.83 3.61
C GLN A 73 -8.49 -19.75 2.10
N LEU A 74 -7.91 -18.75 1.42
CA LEU A 74 -7.96 -18.64 -0.04
C LEU A 74 -7.23 -19.81 -0.71
N GLN A 75 -6.08 -20.23 -0.17
CA GLN A 75 -5.35 -21.40 -0.68
C GLN A 75 -6.18 -22.67 -0.55
N GLN A 76 -6.87 -22.87 0.58
CA GLN A 76 -7.77 -24.01 0.78
C GLN A 76 -8.92 -24.04 -0.24
N GLN A 77 -9.50 -22.88 -0.56
CA GLN A 77 -10.53 -22.78 -1.61
C GLN A 77 -9.96 -23.13 -2.99
N ALA A 78 -8.75 -22.63 -3.30
CA ALA A 78 -8.08 -22.89 -4.58
C ALA A 78 -7.68 -24.36 -4.78
N GLU A 79 -7.35 -25.08 -3.71
CA GLU A 79 -6.97 -26.50 -3.75
C GLU A 79 -8.17 -27.46 -3.63
N SER A 80 -9.37 -26.94 -3.37
CA SER A 80 -10.58 -27.75 -3.21
C SER A 80 -11.08 -28.30 -4.55
N ALA A 81 -11.72 -29.48 -4.51
CA ALA A 81 -12.32 -30.08 -5.71
C ALA A 81 -13.48 -29.24 -6.29
N ASN A 82 -14.18 -28.50 -5.42
CA ASN A 82 -15.27 -27.59 -5.77
C ASN A 82 -15.08 -26.28 -5.00
N MET A 83 -14.50 -25.28 -5.65
CA MET A 83 -14.30 -23.97 -5.06
C MET A 83 -15.64 -23.27 -4.80
N ASP A 84 -15.84 -22.77 -3.58
CA ASP A 84 -17.01 -21.95 -3.24
C ASP A 84 -16.72 -20.49 -3.57
N GLN A 85 -17.25 -20.04 -4.72
CA GLN A 85 -17.05 -18.68 -5.21
C GLN A 85 -17.57 -17.62 -4.22
N ALA A 86 -18.69 -17.86 -3.54
CA ALA A 86 -19.23 -16.88 -2.59
C ALA A 86 -18.32 -16.72 -1.37
N THR A 87 -17.70 -17.83 -0.93
CA THR A 87 -16.69 -17.80 0.12
C THR A 87 -15.43 -17.07 -0.34
N VAL A 88 -14.94 -17.34 -1.56
CA VAL A 88 -13.78 -16.64 -2.14
C VAL A 88 -14.02 -15.14 -2.20
N ASP A 89 -15.16 -14.69 -2.72
CA ASP A 89 -15.50 -13.27 -2.81
C ASP A 89 -15.48 -12.61 -1.42
N SER A 90 -16.06 -13.27 -0.42
CA SER A 90 -16.04 -12.78 0.96
C SER A 90 -14.63 -12.69 1.56
N LEU A 91 -13.75 -13.66 1.26
CA LEU A 91 -12.35 -13.65 1.71
C LEU A 91 -11.56 -12.51 1.06
N ILE A 92 -11.79 -12.25 -0.24
CA ILE A 92 -11.16 -11.15 -0.97
C ILE A 92 -11.63 -9.79 -0.43
N ASP A 93 -12.91 -9.63 -0.11
CA ASP A 93 -13.42 -8.40 0.50
C ASP A 93 -12.76 -8.12 1.85
N LYS A 94 -12.61 -9.16 2.70
CA LYS A 94 -11.89 -9.06 3.97
C LYS A 94 -10.43 -8.66 3.75
N LYS A 95 -9.74 -9.31 2.81
CA LYS A 95 -8.34 -9.02 2.47
C LYS A 95 -8.17 -7.57 2.00
N THR A 96 -9.07 -7.11 1.14
CA THR A 96 -9.11 -5.72 0.66
C THR A 96 -9.29 -4.73 1.80
N LYS A 97 -10.19 -5.02 2.75
CA LYS A 97 -10.38 -4.19 3.94
C LYS A 97 -9.12 -4.11 4.80
N VAL A 98 -8.46 -5.24 5.07
CA VAL A 98 -7.21 -5.28 5.86
C VAL A 98 -6.12 -4.44 5.19
N ILE A 99 -5.96 -4.57 3.87
CA ILE A 99 -5.01 -3.73 3.10
C ILE A 99 -5.34 -2.25 3.25
N GLY A 100 -6.61 -1.87 3.14
CA GLY A 100 -7.05 -0.48 3.32
C GLY A 100 -6.79 0.07 4.72
N ASP A 101 -6.99 -0.76 5.76
CA ASP A 101 -6.72 -0.38 7.15
C ASP A 101 -5.21 -0.21 7.40
N MET A 102 -4.36 -1.08 6.83
CA MET A 102 -2.90 -0.92 6.87
C MET A 102 -2.44 0.39 6.21
N MET A 103 -2.99 0.71 5.03
CA MET A 103 -2.67 1.96 4.32
C MET A 103 -3.05 3.18 5.16
N LYS A 104 -4.26 3.17 5.74
CA LYS A 104 -4.75 4.23 6.62
C LYS A 104 -3.81 4.41 7.82
N ALA A 105 -3.44 3.32 8.50
CA ALA A 105 -2.53 3.37 9.65
C ALA A 105 -1.18 3.98 9.29
N LYS A 106 -0.57 3.58 8.17
CA LYS A 106 0.72 4.13 7.69
C LYS A 106 0.62 5.62 7.38
N VAL A 107 -0.43 6.06 6.69
CA VAL A 107 -0.63 7.48 6.33
C VAL A 107 -0.89 8.32 7.57
N THR A 108 -1.71 7.85 8.51
CA THR A 108 -1.98 8.53 9.78
C THR A 108 -0.70 8.67 10.60
N ALA A 109 0.06 7.59 10.80
CA ALA A 109 1.33 7.64 11.53
C ALA A 109 2.32 8.61 10.87
N LYS A 110 2.43 8.58 9.53
CA LYS A 110 3.27 9.53 8.78
C LYS A 110 2.83 10.97 9.06
N ASN A 111 1.54 11.29 8.95
CA ASN A 111 1.03 12.63 9.20
C ASN A 111 1.34 13.13 10.63
N GLN A 112 1.13 12.27 11.65
CA GLN A 112 1.43 12.59 13.04
C GLN A 112 2.93 12.85 13.26
N ILE A 113 3.80 12.05 12.64
CA ILE A 113 5.25 12.25 12.70
C ILE A 113 5.65 13.57 12.03
N TYR A 114 5.11 13.86 10.84
CA TYR A 114 5.36 15.13 10.14
C TYR A 114 5.00 16.35 10.98
N ALA A 115 3.96 16.29 11.81
CA ALA A 115 3.58 17.38 12.70
C ALA A 115 4.63 17.68 13.80
N VAL A 116 5.49 16.72 14.13
CA VAL A 116 6.54 16.83 15.17
C VAL A 116 7.88 17.33 14.58
N LEU A 117 8.09 17.16 13.27
CA LEU A 117 9.34 17.48 12.60
C LEU A 117 9.48 18.97 12.28
N ASN A 118 10.72 19.47 12.35
CA ASN A 118 11.07 20.79 11.84
C ASN A 118 11.19 20.78 10.30
N PRO A 119 11.31 21.94 9.63
CA PRO A 119 11.39 22.01 8.17
C PRO A 119 12.52 21.17 7.56
N GLN A 120 13.73 21.21 8.14
CA GLN A 120 14.87 20.44 7.62
C GLN A 120 14.63 18.93 7.69
N GLN A 121 14.10 18.43 8.82
CA GLN A 121 13.79 17.02 9.02
C GLN A 121 12.65 16.54 8.10
N LYS A 122 11.65 17.41 7.82
CA LYS A 122 10.59 17.10 6.85
C LYS A 122 11.17 16.88 5.46
N THR A 123 12.03 17.78 4.99
CA THR A 123 12.70 17.64 3.70
C THR A 123 13.56 16.37 3.65
N GLU A 124 14.29 16.08 4.72
CA GLU A 124 15.09 14.85 4.79
C GLU A 124 14.21 13.59 4.70
N LEU A 125 13.09 13.55 5.42
CA LEU A 125 12.14 12.44 5.37
C LEU A 125 11.52 12.28 3.97
N GLN A 126 11.15 13.39 3.31
CA GLN A 126 10.63 13.37 1.94
C GLN A 126 11.65 12.77 0.96
N ASN A 127 12.92 13.17 1.08
CA ASN A 127 13.99 12.64 0.23
C ASN A 127 14.20 11.13 0.44
N LYS A 128 14.16 10.67 1.69
CA LYS A 128 14.24 9.23 2.00
C LYS A 128 13.07 8.45 1.42
N MET A 129 11.86 8.99 1.49
CA MET A 129 10.67 8.39 0.88
C MET A 129 10.78 8.31 -0.64
N LYS A 130 11.18 9.39 -1.31
CA LYS A 130 11.38 9.41 -2.76
C LYS A 130 12.41 8.36 -3.20
N LYS A 131 13.54 8.26 -2.47
CA LYS A 131 14.57 7.24 -2.74
C LYS A 131 14.04 5.81 -2.57
N MET A 132 13.12 5.59 -1.63
CA MET A 132 12.47 4.28 -1.49
C MET A 132 11.54 3.99 -2.67
N GLU A 133 10.75 4.96 -3.10
CA GLU A 133 9.88 4.83 -4.28
C GLU A 133 10.68 4.52 -5.53
N GLU A 134 11.80 5.21 -5.75
CA GLU A 134 12.75 4.94 -6.84
C GLU A 134 13.30 3.51 -6.76
N LYS A 135 13.78 3.07 -5.58
CA LYS A 135 14.25 1.69 -5.39
C LYS A 135 13.16 0.65 -5.65
N MET A 136 11.93 0.91 -5.22
CA MET A 136 10.80 0.02 -5.47
C MET A 136 10.47 -0.04 -6.97
N ALA A 137 10.53 1.09 -7.67
CA ALA A 137 10.32 1.15 -9.11
C ALA A 137 11.44 0.41 -9.88
N ASP A 138 12.69 0.57 -9.46
CA ASP A 138 13.83 -0.14 -10.06
C ASP A 138 13.78 -1.64 -9.78
N GLN A 139 13.42 -2.04 -8.56
CA GLN A 139 13.18 -3.44 -8.23
C GLN A 139 12.05 -4.02 -9.09
N PHE A 140 10.95 -3.28 -9.24
CA PHE A 140 9.84 -3.69 -10.09
C PHE A 140 10.31 -3.90 -11.54
N LYS A 141 11.03 -2.93 -12.12
CA LYS A 141 11.63 -3.06 -13.47
C LYS A 141 12.54 -4.29 -13.58
N SER A 142 13.43 -4.51 -12.61
CA SER A 142 14.34 -5.67 -12.64
C SER A 142 13.62 -7.02 -12.62
N CYS A 143 12.41 -7.10 -12.06
CA CYS A 143 11.62 -8.33 -12.09
C CYS A 143 10.84 -8.54 -13.40
N HIS A 144 10.84 -7.56 -14.32
CA HIS A 144 10.06 -7.58 -15.57
C HIS A 144 10.92 -7.37 -16.83
N ASP A 145 12.13 -6.85 -16.71
CA ASP A 145 13.04 -6.56 -17.83
C ASP A 145 14.00 -7.74 -18.18
N ASP A 146 13.80 -8.92 -17.58
CA ASP A 146 14.52 -10.17 -17.89
C ASP A 146 13.94 -10.93 -19.13
N GLU A 147 13.34 -10.23 -20.10
CA GLU A 147 12.95 -10.79 -21.43
C GLU A 147 13.83 -10.26 -22.58
#